data_AF-A0ABD3X9N1-F1
#
_entry.id   AF-A0ABD3X9N1-F1
#
_cell.length_a   1.000
_cell.length_b   1.000
_cell.length_c   1.000
_cell.angle_alpha   90.00
_cell.angle_beta   90.00
_cell.angle_gamma   90.00
#
_symmetry.space_group_name_H-M   'P 1'
#
loop_
_entity.id
_entity.type
_entity.pdbx_description
1 polymer ?
#
loop_
_entity_poly.entity_id
_entity_poly.type
_entity_poly.pdbx_seq_one_letter_code
_entity_poly.pdbx_strand_id
1 'polypeptide(L)'
;MFVISRLRPLASLMRTQRLVHLNSVRHSGGWQYRSLKSPDSKPHKFAADALFFFMWYWIMYRFWREPELFLGHFRDQWPNPSKWTDEELGIPPEDEDN
;
A
#
# COMPACT_ATOMS: atom_id res chain seq x y z
N MET A 1 -33.90 29.31 -38.81
CA MET A 1 -34.97 28.43 -39.32
C MET A 1 -34.62 26.99 -38.92
N PHE A 2 -35.42 26.45 -37.99
CA PHE A 2 -35.51 25.13 -37.34
C PHE A 2 -34.43 24.04 -37.52
N VAL A 3 -33.85 23.66 -36.36
CA VAL A 3 -33.06 22.44 -36.09
C VAL A 3 -34.04 21.30 -35.75
N ILE A 4 -34.13 20.28 -36.60
CA ILE A 4 -34.81 19.01 -36.28
C ILE A 4 -33.96 17.88 -36.82
N SER A 5 -33.02 17.40 -36.02
CA SER A 5 -32.36 16.12 -36.28
C SER A 5 -32.28 15.33 -34.99
N ARG A 6 -32.85 14.12 -35.03
CA ARG A 6 -32.81 13.00 -34.05
C ARG A 6 -34.10 12.73 -33.28
N LEU A 7 -35.17 12.39 -34.02
CA LEU A 7 -36.17 11.46 -33.49
C LEU A 7 -35.65 10.03 -33.66
N ARG A 8 -35.29 9.36 -32.56
CA ARG A 8 -35.03 7.91 -32.54
C ARG A 8 -36.40 7.20 -32.62
N PRO A 9 -36.61 6.19 -33.48
CA PRO A 9 -37.92 5.56 -33.62
C PRO A 9 -38.28 4.76 -32.36
N LEU A 10 -39.47 5.01 -31.82
CA LEU A 10 -40.12 4.29 -30.70
C LEU A 10 -40.40 2.80 -31.00
N ALA A 11 -40.04 2.31 -32.19
CA ALA A 11 -40.25 0.93 -32.63
C ALA A 11 -39.46 -0.12 -31.82
N SER A 12 -38.47 0.28 -31.02
CA SER A 12 -37.73 -0.68 -30.18
C SER A 12 -38.51 -1.15 -28.94
N LEU A 13 -39.68 -0.57 -28.64
CA LEU A 13 -40.50 -0.94 -27.48
C LEU A 13 -41.42 -2.14 -27.71
N MET A 14 -41.59 -2.60 -28.95
CA MET A 14 -42.41 -3.77 -29.29
C MET A 14 -41.57 -5.03 -29.51
N ARG A 15 -40.45 -5.20 -28.80
CA ARG A 15 -39.76 -6.49 -28.76
C ARG A 15 -40.39 -7.35 -27.68
N THR A 16 -41.32 -8.21 -28.11
CA THR A 16 -41.91 -9.30 -27.31
C THR A 16 -40.83 -9.95 -26.45
N GLN A 17 -40.92 -9.77 -25.14
CA GLN A 17 -40.06 -10.43 -24.16
C GLN A 17 -40.42 -11.92 -24.18
N ARG A 18 -39.78 -12.70 -25.06
CA ARG A 18 -39.69 -14.15 -24.81
C ARG A 18 -39.03 -14.28 -23.45
N LEU A 19 -39.74 -14.88 -22.50
CA LEU A 19 -39.17 -15.40 -21.25
C LEU A 19 -38.22 -16.55 -21.61
N VAL A 20 -37.09 -16.22 -22.22
CA VAL A 20 -35.94 -17.13 -22.29
C VAL A 20 -35.47 -17.23 -20.85
N HIS A 21 -35.35 -18.45 -20.31
CA HIS A 21 -34.75 -18.65 -19.00
C HIS A 21 -33.33 -18.07 -19.04
N LEU A 22 -33.17 -16.82 -18.61
CA LEU A 22 -31.88 -16.16 -18.57
C LEU A 22 -31.13 -16.83 -17.43
N ASN A 23 -30.18 -17.71 -17.77
CA ASN A 23 -29.19 -18.15 -16.79
C ASN A 23 -28.62 -16.89 -16.14
N SER A 24 -28.72 -16.78 -14.82
CA SER A 24 -28.17 -15.64 -14.10
C SER A 24 -26.68 -15.55 -14.46
N VAL A 25 -26.25 -14.37 -14.88
CA VAL A 25 -24.83 -14.12 -15.15
C VAL A 25 -24.11 -14.30 -13.82
N ARG A 26 -23.37 -15.40 -13.68
CA ARG A 26 -22.66 -15.71 -12.45
C ARG A 26 -21.35 -14.96 -12.44
N HIS A 27 -21.18 -14.07 -11.46
CA HIS A 27 -19.90 -13.41 -11.18
C HIS A 27 -18.88 -14.32 -10.47
N SER A 28 -19.12 -15.64 -10.44
CA SER A 28 -18.13 -16.60 -9.96
C SER A 28 -16.99 -16.66 -10.97
N GLY A 29 -15.75 -16.36 -10.54
CA GLY A 29 -14.57 -16.47 -11.39
C GLY A 29 -14.48 -17.85 -12.08
N GLY A 30 -13.93 -17.87 -13.29
CA GLY A 30 -13.74 -19.11 -14.04
C GLY A 30 -12.79 -20.06 -13.30
N TRP A 31 -13.15 -21.33 -13.23
CA TRP A 31 -12.25 -22.37 -12.73
C TRP A 31 -11.21 -22.70 -13.79
N GLN A 32 -9.97 -22.84 -13.36
CA GLN A 32 -8.86 -23.21 -14.24
C GLN A 32 -8.03 -24.30 -13.57
N TYR A 33 -7.56 -25.26 -14.35
CA TYR A 33 -6.77 -26.38 -13.87
C TYR A 33 -5.47 -26.51 -14.65
N ARG A 34 -4.34 -26.51 -13.95
CA ARG A 34 -2.98 -26.65 -14.51
C ARG A 34 -2.64 -25.66 -15.65
N SER A 35 -3.33 -24.52 -15.70
CA SER A 35 -3.07 -23.41 -16.61
C SER A 35 -2.81 -22.12 -15.82
N LEU A 36 -2.24 -21.12 -16.48
CA LEU A 36 -2.03 -19.81 -15.87
C LEU A 36 -3.38 -19.21 -15.47
N LYS A 37 -3.39 -18.59 -14.28
CA LYS A 37 -4.56 -17.90 -13.77
C LYS A 37 -5.04 -16.85 -14.78
N SER A 38 -6.34 -16.81 -15.05
CA SER A 38 -6.98 -15.76 -15.84
C SER A 38 -6.57 -14.41 -15.28
N PRO A 39 -6.26 -13.43 -16.15
CA PRO A 39 -5.83 -12.12 -15.69
C PRO A 39 -6.87 -11.54 -14.73
N ASP A 40 -6.42 -11.13 -13.53
CA ASP A 40 -7.30 -10.46 -12.56
C ASP A 40 -7.96 -9.23 -13.18
N SER A 41 -9.11 -8.85 -12.63
CA SER A 41 -9.85 -7.68 -13.11
C SER A 41 -8.97 -6.43 -13.03
N LYS A 42 -9.06 -5.58 -14.05
CA LYS A 42 -8.33 -4.30 -14.12
C LYS A 42 -8.42 -3.46 -12.83
N PRO A 43 -9.60 -3.30 -12.19
CA PRO A 43 -9.68 -2.53 -10.95
C PRO A 43 -8.94 -3.18 -9.78
N HIS A 44 -8.91 -4.51 -9.68
CA HIS A 44 -8.15 -5.18 -8.62
C HIS A 44 -6.64 -4.96 -8.76
N LYS A 45 -6.10 -5.04 -9.99
CA LYS A 45 -4.69 -4.75 -10.25
C LYS A 45 -4.33 -3.31 -9.89
N PHE A 46 -5.16 -2.36 -10.35
CA PHE A 46 -4.96 -0.94 -10.03
C PHE A 46 -5.03 -0.66 -8.52
N ALA A 47 -5.99 -1.28 -7.81
CA ALA A 47 -6.09 -1.14 -6.37
C ALA A 47 -4.86 -1.71 -5.64
N ALA A 48 -4.35 -2.86 -6.09
CA ALA A 48 -3.14 -3.46 -5.54
C ALA A 48 -1.92 -2.54 -5.74
N ASP A 49 -1.73 -2.01 -6.96
CA ASP A 49 -0.63 -1.10 -7.28
C ASP A 49 -0.73 0.21 -6.47
N ALA A 50 -1.94 0.76 -6.32
CA ALA A 50 -2.17 1.98 -5.54
C ALA A 50 -1.87 1.79 -4.04
N LEU A 51 -2.26 0.65 -3.46
CA LEU A 51 -1.95 0.32 -2.08
C LEU A 51 -0.44 0.14 -1.87
N PHE A 52 0.24 -0.54 -2.81
CA PHE A 52 1.69 -0.71 -2.75
C PHE A 52 2.41 0.64 -2.83
N PHE A 53 1.99 1.50 -3.76
CA PHE A 53 2.53 2.85 -3.87
C PHE A 53 2.29 3.66 -2.59
N PHE A 54 1.08 3.63 -2.04
CA PHE A 54 0.75 4.36 -0.82
C PHE A 54 1.56 3.88 0.39
N MET A 55 1.74 2.57 0.55
CA MET A 55 2.57 1.98 1.61
C MET A 55 4.00 2.50 1.55
N TRP A 56 4.64 2.46 0.37
CA TRP A 56 6.01 2.93 0.20
C TRP A 56 6.14 4.45 0.35
N TYR A 57 5.19 5.19 -0.22
CA TYR A 57 5.10 6.64 -0.02
C TYR A 57 5.05 6.97 1.47
N TRP A 58 4.23 6.26 2.25
CA TRP A 58 4.09 6.50 3.68
C TRP A 58 5.39 6.23 4.46
N ILE A 59 6.09 5.13 4.15
CA ILE A 59 7.38 4.79 4.77
C ILE A 59 8.41 5.88 4.47
N MET A 60 8.55 6.28 3.20
CA MET A 60 9.51 7.32 2.80
C MET A 60 9.16 8.67 3.41
N TYR A 61 7.87 9.03 3.46
CA TYR A 61 7.39 10.25 4.10
C TYR A 61 7.72 10.27 5.59
N ARG A 62 7.46 9.18 6.32
CA ARG A 62 7.77 9.08 7.75
C ARG A 62 9.26 9.11 8.01
N PHE A 63 10.05 8.42 7.20
CA PHE A 63 11.51 8.45 7.28
C PHE A 63 12.08 9.86 7.14
N TRP A 64 11.53 10.67 6.22
CA TRP A 64 11.97 12.05 6.04
C TRP A 64 11.49 13.00 7.16
N ARG A 65 10.25 12.81 7.65
CA ARG A 65 9.64 13.71 8.65
C ARG A 65 10.11 13.44 10.08
N GLU A 66 10.33 12.19 10.43
CA GLU A 66 10.64 11.75 11.80
C GLU A 66 11.79 10.73 11.76
N PRO A 67 13.02 11.16 11.37
CA PRO A 67 14.17 10.25 11.30
C PRO A 67 14.58 9.71 12.67
N GLU A 68 14.17 10.38 13.75
CA GLU A 68 14.44 10.01 15.15
C GLU A 68 13.89 8.63 15.52
N LEU A 69 12.78 8.19 14.92
CA LEU A 69 12.18 6.88 15.20
C LEU A 69 13.02 5.72 14.63
N PHE A 70 13.78 5.99 13.56
CA PHE A 70 14.64 5.01 12.92
C PHE A 70 16.09 5.08 13.41
N LEU A 71 16.60 6.28 13.69
CA LEU A 71 17.99 6.50 14.07
C LEU A 71 18.21 6.55 15.59
N GLY A 72 17.13 6.44 16.37
CA GLY A 72 17.12 6.60 17.81
C GLY A 72 17.01 8.07 18.22
N HIS A 73 16.25 8.34 19.29
CA HIS A 73 16.07 9.70 19.82
C HIS A 73 17.38 10.36 20.28
N PHE A 74 18.41 9.57 20.58
CA PHE A 74 19.69 10.04 21.13
C PHE A 74 20.88 9.76 20.20
N ARG A 75 20.71 9.96 18.89
CA ARG A 75 21.80 9.73 17.92
C ARG A 75 23.05 10.57 18.19
N ASP A 76 22.87 11.79 18.70
CA ASP A 76 23.97 12.74 18.93
C ASP A 76 24.61 12.63 20.33
N GLN A 77 23.99 11.92 21.27
CA GLN A 77 24.53 11.69 22.62
C GLN A 77 24.56 10.21 22.98
N TRP A 78 25.16 9.37 22.13
CA TRP A 78 25.54 8.05 22.62
C TRP A 78 26.74 8.23 23.56
N PRO A 79 26.60 8.03 24.89
CA PRO A 79 27.73 8.18 25.80
C PRO A 79 28.75 7.12 25.43
N ASN A 80 29.94 7.55 25.02
CA ASN A 80 31.05 6.63 24.82
C ASN A 80 31.61 6.28 26.21
N PRO A 81 31.46 5.03 26.67
CA PRO A 81 31.85 4.64 28.03
C PRO A 81 33.35 4.81 28.29
N SER A 82 34.17 4.87 27.23
CA SER A 82 35.62 5.10 27.34
C SER A 82 36.01 6.55 27.61
N LYS A 83 35.05 7.50 27.56
CA LYS A 83 35.29 8.92 27.90
C LYS A 83 34.91 9.26 29.35
N TRP A 84 34.32 8.32 30.09
CA TRP A 84 34.05 8.52 31.51
C TRP A 84 35.38 8.53 32.26
N THR A 85 35.57 9.53 33.12
CA THR A 85 36.79 9.64 33.91
C THR A 85 36.76 8.63 35.04
N ASP A 86 37.92 8.07 35.40
CA ASP A 86 38.05 7.08 36.47
C ASP A 86 37.56 7.63 37.83
N GLU A 87 37.58 8.95 38.00
CA GLU A 87 37.01 9.68 39.15
C GLU A 87 35.48 9.58 39.25
N GLU A 88 34.75 9.63 38.12
CA GLU A 88 33.30 9.43 38.10
C GLU A 88 32.93 7.94 38.24
N LEU A 89 33.82 7.05 37.79
CA LEU A 89 33.63 5.61 37.84
C LEU A 89 34.09 4.99 39.17
N GLY A 90 34.69 5.80 40.05
CA GLY A 90 35.16 5.38 41.37
C GLY A 90 36.28 4.34 41.31
N ILE A 91 37.04 4.31 40.22
CA ILE A 91 38.19 3.41 40.08
C ILE A 91 39.35 4.05 40.84
N PRO A 92 39.82 3.45 41.95
CA PRO A 92 40.95 3.99 42.69
C PRO A 92 42.21 3.97 41.80
N PRO A 93 43.06 5.00 41.85
CA PRO A 93 44.33 4.98 41.14
C PRO A 93 45.20 3.83 41.69
N GLU A 94 45.77 3.02 40.78
CA GLU A 94 46.72 1.97 41.16
C GLU A 94 48.09 2.58 41.48
N ASP A 95 48.21 3.28 42.60
CA ASP A 95 49.50 3.73 43.16
C ASP A 95 49.48 3.53 44.68
N GLU A 96 49.93 2.35 45.14
CA GLU A 96 50.72 2.09 46.37
C GLU A 96 50.65 0.58 46.74
N ASP A 97 51.45 -0.24 46.06
CA ASP A 97 51.92 -1.55 46.54
C ASP A 97 53.24 -1.92 45.81
N ASN A 98 54.33 -1.21 46.12
CA ASN A 98 55.73 -1.67 45.97
C ASN A 98 56.69 -0.89 46.87
#